data_AF-A0A8T7H5Y1-F1
#
_entry.id   AF-A0A8T7H5Y1-F1
#
_cell.length_a   1.000
_cell.length_b   1.000
_cell.length_c   1.000
_cell.angle_alpha   90.00
_cell.angle_beta   90.00
_cell.angle_gamma   90.00
#
_symmetry.space_group_name_H-M   'P 1'
#
loop_
_entity.id
_entity.type
_entity.pdbx_description
1 polymer ?
#
loop_
_entity_poly.entity_id
_entity_poly.type
_entity_poly.pdbx_seq_one_letter_code
_entity_poly.pdbx_strand_id
1 'polypeptide(L)'
;MVDYTFGVSDGTRLNNLHDLARALEFMSEHTYKSHVNETKNDFSGWVHEVLGIEGLAVELKDARNQFEAEILVLEHILRIAKQRANQGHD
;
A
#
# COMPACT_ATOMS: atom_id res chain seq x y z
N MET A 1 6.95 -20.47 -5.96
CA MET A 1 5.84 -20.07 -5.06
C MET A 1 6.03 -18.58 -4.85
N VAL A 2 5.24 -17.73 -5.49
CA VAL A 2 5.33 -16.28 -5.27
C VAL A 2 4.72 -16.06 -3.88
N ASP A 3 5.52 -15.55 -2.93
CA ASP A 3 4.98 -15.18 -1.64
C ASP A 3 4.13 -13.92 -1.86
N TYR A 4 2.81 -14.02 -1.63
CA TYR A 4 1.90 -12.89 -1.74
C TYR A 4 2.09 -11.88 -0.60
N THR A 5 2.88 -12.26 0.41
CA THR A 5 3.12 -11.47 1.62
C THR A 5 4.29 -10.51 1.44
N PHE A 6 4.12 -9.26 1.85
CA PHE A 6 5.23 -8.32 2.01
C PHE A 6 5.81 -8.39 3.42
N GLY A 7 7.12 -8.53 3.53
CA GLY A 7 7.84 -8.48 4.80
C GLY A 7 8.35 -7.07 5.11
N VAL A 8 7.92 -6.51 6.23
CA VAL A 8 8.42 -5.24 6.76
C VAL A 8 9.65 -5.51 7.65
N SER A 9 10.61 -4.60 7.70
CA SER A 9 11.87 -4.75 8.44
C SER A 9 11.68 -4.88 9.97
N ASP A 10 10.52 -4.49 10.49
CA ASP A 10 10.14 -4.68 11.90
C ASP A 10 9.49 -6.04 12.20
N GLY A 11 9.39 -6.92 11.18
CA GLY A 11 8.76 -8.24 11.28
C GLY A 11 7.28 -8.27 10.93
N THR A 12 6.66 -7.12 10.66
CA THR A 12 5.26 -7.06 10.20
C THR A 12 5.11 -7.72 8.84
N ARG A 13 3.97 -8.40 8.63
CA ARG A 13 3.61 -9.07 7.37
C ARG A 13 2.36 -8.44 6.77
N LEU A 14 2.42 -8.03 5.51
CA LEU A 14 1.29 -7.44 4.79
C LEU A 14 0.75 -8.40 3.76
N ASN A 15 -0.56 -8.66 3.76
CA ASN A 15 -1.21 -9.57 2.82
C ASN A 15 -2.19 -8.86 1.87
N ASN A 16 -2.54 -7.61 2.18
CA ASN A 16 -3.52 -6.82 1.44
C ASN A 16 -3.36 -5.31 1.74
N LEU A 17 -4.18 -4.48 1.09
CA LEU A 17 -4.16 -3.02 1.27
C LEU A 17 -4.54 -2.55 2.69
N HIS A 18 -5.38 -3.28 3.41
CA HIS A 18 -5.74 -2.91 4.79
C HIS A 18 -4.55 -3.11 5.73
N ASP A 19 -3.78 -4.19 5.54
CA ASP A 19 -2.54 -4.41 6.29
C ASP A 19 -1.53 -3.30 5.98
N LEU A 20 -1.39 -2.90 4.71
CA LEU A 20 -0.51 -1.79 4.31
C LEU A 20 -0.94 -0.46 4.94
N ALA A 21 -2.24 -0.12 4.90
CA ALA A 21 -2.74 1.11 5.52
C ALA A 21 -2.43 1.15 7.02
N ARG A 22 -2.73 0.07 7.73
CA ARG A 22 -2.42 -0.05 9.17
C ARG A 22 -0.91 0.03 9.43
N ALA A 23 -0.10 -0.62 8.60
CA ALA A 23 1.34 -0.56 8.74
C ALA A 23 1.85 0.87 8.53
N LEU A 24 1.33 1.60 7.54
CA LEU A 24 1.69 3.00 7.29
C LEU A 24 1.26 3.94 8.43
N GLU A 25 0.14 3.67 9.10
CA GLU A 25 -0.31 4.44 10.27
C GLU A 25 0.64 4.28 11.47
N PHE A 26 1.10 3.04 11.74
CA PHE A 26 1.80 2.72 12.98
C PHE A 26 3.31 2.49 12.86
N MET A 27 3.84 2.28 11.66
CA MET A 27 5.27 2.01 11.50
C MET A 27 6.11 3.24 11.87
N SER A 28 7.29 2.99 12.41
CA SER A 28 8.23 4.07 12.68
C SER A 28 8.74 4.70 11.39
N GLU A 29 9.10 5.99 11.45
CA GLU A 29 9.73 6.68 10.31
C GLU A 29 11.00 5.95 9.83
N HIS A 30 11.76 5.36 10.76
CA HIS A 30 12.94 4.56 10.43
C HIS A 30 12.57 3.31 9.62
N THR A 31 11.52 2.60 10.04
CA THR A 31 10.96 1.46 9.31
C THR A 31 10.49 1.89 7.93
N TYR A 32 9.76 3.00 7.82
CA TYR A 32 9.29 3.51 6.53
C TYR A 32 10.46 3.83 5.59
N LYS A 33 11.50 4.52 6.08
CA LYS A 33 12.70 4.89 5.31
C LYS A 33 13.54 3.69 4.85
N SER A 34 13.40 2.52 5.47
CA SER A 34 14.08 1.31 5.02
C SER A 34 13.47 0.75 3.72
N HIS A 35 12.18 1.05 3.47
CA HIS A 35 11.41 0.63 2.29
C HIS A 35 11.22 1.74 1.25
N VAL A 36 11.18 2.99 1.70
CA VAL A 36 10.93 4.16 0.84
C VAL A 36 12.05 5.19 1.01
N ASN A 37 12.74 5.48 -0.08
CA ASN A 37 13.79 6.50 -0.13
C ASN A 37 13.87 7.12 -1.54
N GLU A 38 14.87 7.95 -1.78
CA GLU A 38 15.04 8.68 -3.05
C GLU A 38 15.16 7.78 -4.29
N THR A 39 15.52 6.51 -4.10
CA THR A 39 15.78 5.57 -5.20
C THR A 39 14.76 4.44 -5.30
N LYS A 40 13.94 4.21 -4.27
CA LYS A 40 12.99 3.08 -4.24
C LYS A 40 11.75 3.38 -3.42
N ASN A 41 10.68 2.67 -3.76
CA ASN A 41 9.49 2.52 -2.94
C ASN A 41 9.03 1.06 -3.02
N ASP A 42 9.42 0.26 -2.03
CA ASP A 42 9.15 -1.18 -2.03
C ASP A 42 7.65 -1.48 -1.90
N PHE A 43 6.87 -0.60 -1.25
CA PHE A 43 5.41 -0.74 -1.16
C PHE A 43 4.74 -0.55 -2.53
N SER A 44 5.17 0.46 -3.29
CA SER A 44 4.70 0.67 -4.67
C SER A 44 4.99 -0.56 -5.54
N GLY A 45 6.21 -1.11 -5.45
CA GLY A 45 6.59 -2.33 -6.16
C GLY A 45 5.73 -3.53 -5.79
N TRP A 46 5.49 -3.75 -4.49
CA TRP A 46 4.62 -4.84 -4.03
C TRP A 46 3.17 -4.68 -4.49
N VAL A 47 2.61 -3.47 -4.41
CA VAL A 47 1.25 -3.18 -4.89
C VAL A 47 1.13 -3.42 -6.39
N HIS A 48 2.16 -3.10 -7.18
CA HIS A 48 2.17 -3.35 -8.62
C HIS A 48 2.29 -4.85 -8.92
N GLU A 49 3.37 -5.48 -8.46
CA GLU A 49 3.79 -6.81 -8.91
C GLU A 49 2.98 -7.93 -8.25
N VAL A 50 2.53 -7.73 -7.01
CA VAL A 50 1.85 -8.79 -6.24
C VAL A 50 0.34 -8.57 -6.19
N LEU A 51 -0.12 -7.34 -6.00
CA LEU A 51 -1.56 -7.04 -5.96
C LEU A 51 -2.14 -6.68 -7.33
N GLY A 52 -1.30 -6.35 -8.32
CA GLY A 52 -1.75 -5.99 -9.67
C GLY A 52 -2.48 -4.64 -9.75
N ILE A 53 -2.28 -3.73 -8.77
CA ILE A 53 -3.03 -2.48 -8.67
C ILE A 53 -2.19 -1.33 -9.23
N GLU A 54 -2.07 -1.28 -10.56
CA GLU A 54 -1.18 -0.37 -11.27
C GLU A 54 -1.41 1.12 -10.91
N GLY A 55 -2.66 1.58 -10.88
CA GLY A 55 -2.98 2.97 -10.55
C GLY A 55 -2.50 3.39 -9.16
N LEU A 56 -2.72 2.54 -8.14
CA LEU A 56 -2.26 2.82 -6.78
C LEU A 56 -0.73 2.74 -6.68
N ALA A 57 -0.11 1.81 -7.41
CA ALA A 57 1.34 1.69 -7.40
C ALA A 57 2.02 2.97 -7.93
N VAL A 58 1.48 3.57 -9.00
CA VAL A 58 1.96 4.85 -9.53
C VAL A 58 1.78 5.96 -8.50
N GLU A 59 0.59 6.08 -7.92
CA GLU A 59 0.31 7.08 -6.87
C GLU A 59 1.28 6.92 -5.68
N LEU A 60 1.51 5.70 -5.21
CA LEU A 60 2.42 5.41 -4.09
C LEU A 60 3.87 5.74 -4.43
N LYS A 61 4.30 5.53 -5.67
CA LYS A 61 5.67 5.83 -6.10
C LYS A 61 5.99 7.32 -5.92
N ASP A 62 5.01 8.18 -6.14
CA ASP A 62 5.13 9.63 -6.08
C ASP A 62 4.77 10.21 -4.70
N ALA A 63 4.43 9.38 -3.72
CA ALA A 63 4.11 9.82 -2.36
C ALA A 63 5.32 10.49 -1.69
N ARG A 64 5.14 11.70 -1.16
CA ARG A 64 6.20 12.53 -0.57
C ARG A 64 6.62 12.06 0.82
N ASN A 65 5.73 11.38 1.54
CA ASN A 65 5.96 10.90 2.89
C ASN A 65 5.00 9.77 3.27
N GLN A 66 5.25 9.15 4.43
CA GLN A 66 4.48 8.05 5.00
C GLN A 66 2.98 8.37 5.12
N PHE A 67 2.64 9.58 5.57
CA PHE A 67 1.25 10.00 5.76
C PHE A 67 0.50 10.15 4.42
N GLU A 68 1.17 10.69 3.39
CA GLU A 68 0.58 10.75 2.05
C GLU A 68 0.38 9.35 1.47
N ALA A 69 1.35 8.45 1.65
CA ALA A 69 1.21 7.06 1.23
C ALA A 69 0.00 6.38 1.92
N GLU A 70 -0.20 6.62 3.21
CA GLU A 70 -1.36 6.11 3.97
C GLU A 70 -2.67 6.62 3.36
N ILE A 71 -2.78 7.93 3.12
CA ILE A 71 -3.98 8.55 2.51
C ILE A 71 -4.29 7.91 1.16
N LEU A 72 -3.31 7.76 0.28
CA LEU A 72 -3.52 7.17 -1.05
C LEU A 72 -4.08 5.75 -0.97
N VAL A 73 -3.57 4.93 -0.04
CA VAL A 73 -4.07 3.57 0.18
C VAL A 73 -5.51 3.60 0.71
N LEU A 74 -5.81 4.46 1.68
CA LEU A 74 -7.16 4.60 2.24
C LEU A 74 -8.18 5.10 1.20
N GLU A 75 -7.80 6.10 0.39
CA GLU A 75 -8.62 6.60 -0.70
C GLU A 75 -8.92 5.51 -1.74
N HIS A 76 -7.91 4.69 -2.06
CA HIS A 76 -8.08 3.57 -2.96
C HIS A 76 -9.06 2.52 -2.41
N ILE A 77 -8.92 2.15 -1.13
CA ILE A 77 -9.85 1.23 -0.44
C ILE A 77 -11.29 1.79 -0.50
N LEU A 78 -11.46 3.08 -0.21
CA LEU A 78 -12.76 3.73 -0.26
C LEU A 78 -13.36 3.73 -1.67
N ARG A 79 -12.53 3.97 -2.69
CA ARG A 79 -12.93 3.95 -4.10
C ARG A 79 -13.49 2.58 -4.49
N ILE A 80 -12.78 1.50 -4.13
CA ILE A 80 -13.23 0.12 -4.36
C ILE A 80 -14.55 -0.16 -3.62
N ALA A 81 -14.65 0.24 -2.35
CA ALA A 81 -15.86 0.01 -1.55
C ALA A 81 -17.09 0.71 -2.16
N LYS A 82 -16.94 1.95 -2.64
CA LYS A 82 -18.01 2.69 -3.34
C LYS A 82 -18.42 2.01 -4.64
N GLN A 83 -17.45 1.54 -5.44
CA GLN A 83 -17.74 0.84 -6.70
C GLN A 83 -18.53 -0.46 -6.45
N ARG A 84 -18.15 -1.24 -5.43
CA ARG A 84 -18.86 -2.48 -5.06
C ARG A 84 -20.29 -2.20 -4.58
N ALA A 85 -20.49 -1.17 -3.77
CA ALA A 85 -21.82 -0.79 -3.31
C ALA A 85 -22.74 -0.38 -4.49
N ASN A 86 -22.19 0.28 -5.50
CA ASN A 86 -22.93 0.68 -6.69
C ASN A 86 -23.20 -0.49 -7.67
N GLN A 87 -22.47 -1.60 -7.56
CA GLN A 87 -22.64 -2.81 -8.39
C GLN A 87 -23.59 -3.84 -7.78
N GLY A 88 -24.00 -3.67 -6.52
CA GLY A 88 -24.92 -4.58 -5.83
C GLY A 88 -26.41 -4.25 -5.98
N HIS A 89 -26.80 -3.49 -7.00
CA HIS A 89 -28.17 -3.02 -7.22
C HIS A 89 -28.84 -3.56 -8.50
N ASP A 90 -28.25 -4.58 -9.13
CA ASP A 90 -28.82 -5.29 -10.29
C ASP A 90 -29.27 -6.72 -9.94
#